data_AF-A0A1W9T8S0-F1
#
_entry.id   AF-A0A1W9T8S0-F1
#
_cell.length_a   1.000
_cell.length_b   1.000
_cell.length_c   1.000
_cell.angle_alpha   90.00
_cell.angle_beta   90.00
_cell.angle_gamma   90.00
#
_symmetry.space_group_name_H-M   'P 1'
#
loop_
_entity.id
_entity.type
_entity.pdbx_description
1 polymer ?
#
loop_
_entity_poly.entity_id
_entity_poly.type
_entity_poly.pdbx_seq_one_letter_code
_entity_poly.pdbx_strand_id
1 'polypeptide(L)'
;MRKSIFLFFLFIVFSVYANAQTETDYTQFVNPLMGTDSEFALSNGNTYPAIALPWAMNFWTAQTSKMNDGWCYSYDAKKIRGFKQTHQPSPWINDYAAFSIMPVTGKLVFEEKNRASWFSHKAETVLPHYYSVYLA
;
A
#
# COMPACT_ATOMS: atom_id res chain seq x y z
N MET A 1 17.83 34.21 43.71
CA MET A 1 16.94 33.09 44.11
C MET A 1 15.57 33.12 43.42
N ARG A 2 14.74 34.17 43.54
CA ARG A 2 13.41 34.22 42.90
C ARG A 2 13.39 34.07 41.36
N LYS A 3 14.31 34.71 40.62
CA LYS A 3 14.40 34.58 39.15
C LYS A 3 14.79 33.18 38.68
N SER A 4 15.68 32.51 39.42
CA SER A 4 16.14 31.14 39.13
C SER A 4 15.01 30.13 39.29
N ILE A 5 14.15 30.31 40.30
CA ILE A 5 12.96 29.46 40.53
C ILE A 5 11.94 29.65 39.38
N PHE A 6 11.71 30.89 38.94
CA PHE A 6 10.80 31.17 37.83
C PHE A 6 11.29 30.58 36.50
N LEU A 7 12.58 30.71 36.19
CA LEU A 7 13.19 30.10 34.99
C LEU A 7 13.13 28.57 35.01
N PHE A 8 13.33 27.96 36.18
CA PHE A 8 13.18 26.52 36.35
C PHE A 8 11.74 26.04 36.12
N PHE A 9 10.75 26.79 36.63
CA PHE A 9 9.34 26.51 36.38
C PHE A 9 8.97 26.65 34.90
N LEU A 10 9.46 27.70 34.24
CA LEU A 10 9.26 27.92 32.80
C LEU A 10 9.85 26.78 31.97
N PHE A 11 11.03 26.28 32.35
CA PHE A 11 11.68 25.14 31.68
C PHE A 11 10.89 23.83 31.84
N ILE A 12 10.34 23.58 33.04
CA ILE A 12 9.47 22.41 33.28
C ILE A 12 8.22 22.48 32.41
N VAL A 13 7.56 23.64 32.38
CA VAL A 13 6.35 23.85 31.58
C VAL A 13 6.65 23.63 30.09
N PHE A 14 7.75 24.20 29.58
CA PHE A 14 8.17 23.99 28.18
C PHE A 14 8.47 22.53 27.86
N SER A 15 9.12 21.80 28.78
CA SER A 15 9.43 20.38 28.62
C SER A 15 8.17 19.50 28.59
N VAL A 16 7.13 19.84 29.37
CA VAL A 16 5.84 19.14 29.35
C VAL A 16 5.10 19.40 28.04
N TYR A 17 5.08 20.65 27.55
CA TYR A 17 4.47 20.97 26.25
C TYR A 17 5.17 20.29 25.07
N ALA A 18 6.50 20.14 25.12
CA ALA A 18 7.25 19.43 24.08
C ALA A 18 6.92 17.92 24.03
N ASN A 19 6.73 17.27 25.17
CA ASN A 19 6.35 15.85 25.22
C ASN A 19 4.88 15.60 24.83
N ALA A 20 4.01 16.60 24.93
CA ALA A 20 2.61 16.48 24.52
C ALA A 20 2.41 16.45 22.98
N GLN A 21 3.46 16.68 22.20
CA GLN A 21 3.41 16.72 20.73
C GLN A 21 3.75 15.39 20.05
N THR A 22 3.90 14.28 20.78
CA THR A 22 4.08 12.97 20.15
C THR A 22 2.75 12.46 19.58
N GLU A 23 2.50 12.73 18.31
CA GLU A 23 1.40 12.13 17.57
C GLU A 23 1.65 10.62 17.42
N THR A 24 0.67 9.81 17.80
CA THR A 24 0.74 8.36 17.62
C THR A 24 0.34 8.02 16.18
N ASP A 25 1.28 7.46 15.41
CA ASP A 25 0.98 6.98 14.07
C ASP A 25 0.20 5.66 14.14
N TYR A 26 -1.09 5.69 13.85
CA TYR A 26 -1.92 4.48 13.82
C TYR A 26 -1.76 3.65 12.54
N THR A 27 -1.14 4.20 11.49
CA THR A 27 -0.98 3.48 10.22
C THR A 27 -0.08 2.25 10.35
N GLN A 28 0.80 2.23 11.36
CA GLN A 28 1.65 1.07 11.70
C GLN A 28 0.87 -0.21 12.02
N PHE A 29 -0.41 -0.10 12.41
CA PHE A 29 -1.27 -1.25 12.72
C PHE A 29 -2.07 -1.74 11.51
N VAL A 30 -2.09 -0.98 10.41
CA VAL A 30 -2.87 -1.33 9.24
C VAL A 30 -2.06 -2.27 8.34
N ASN A 31 -2.64 -3.41 8.01
CA ASN A 31 -2.08 -4.35 7.04
C ASN A 31 -2.95 -4.39 5.77
N PRO A 32 -2.61 -3.67 4.69
CA PRO A 32 -3.39 -3.70 3.45
C PRO A 32 -3.38 -5.06 2.74
N LEU A 33 -2.49 -5.99 3.12
CA LEU A 33 -2.48 -7.36 2.58
C LEU A 33 -3.48 -8.28 3.28
N MET A 34 -4.12 -7.85 4.37
CA MET A 34 -5.12 -8.65 5.06
C MET A 34 -6.30 -8.96 4.12
N GLY A 35 -6.55 -10.24 3.87
CA GLY A 35 -7.60 -10.73 2.97
C GLY A 35 -7.18 -10.91 1.50
N THR A 36 -5.90 -10.70 1.17
CA THR A 36 -5.37 -10.84 -0.20
C THR A 36 -4.95 -12.28 -0.57
N ASP A 37 -4.81 -13.16 0.41
CA ASP A 37 -4.60 -14.60 0.21
C ASP A 37 -5.97 -15.27 0.07
N SER A 38 -6.55 -15.17 -1.12
CA SER A 38 -7.98 -15.37 -1.33
C SER A 38 -8.21 -15.97 -2.71
N GLU A 39 -9.02 -17.02 -2.80
CA GLU A 39 -9.33 -17.69 -4.06
C GLU A 39 -10.81 -17.55 -4.41
N PHE A 40 -11.17 -17.83 -5.68
CA PHE A 40 -12.58 -17.88 -6.10
C PHE A 40 -13.42 -18.83 -5.23
N ALA A 41 -12.86 -20.01 -4.92
CA ALA A 41 -13.59 -21.06 -4.23
C ALA A 41 -13.78 -20.78 -2.73
N LEU A 42 -12.84 -20.06 -2.11
CA LEU A 42 -12.89 -19.71 -0.69
C LEU A 42 -12.22 -18.35 -0.45
N SER A 43 -12.99 -17.42 0.09
CA SER A 43 -12.53 -16.07 0.40
C SER A 43 -12.00 -15.98 1.83
N ASN A 44 -10.82 -15.41 1.99
CA ASN A 44 -10.31 -14.91 3.28
C ASN A 44 -10.51 -13.38 3.41
N GLY A 45 -11.23 -12.76 2.46
CA GLY A 45 -11.54 -11.34 2.44
C GLY A 45 -11.79 -10.79 1.03
N ASN A 46 -11.14 -11.39 0.01
CA ASN A 46 -11.18 -10.94 -1.39
C ASN A 46 -10.82 -9.45 -1.53
N THR A 47 -9.73 -9.05 -0.86
CA THR A 47 -9.19 -7.69 -0.91
C THR A 47 -8.00 -7.62 -1.86
N TYR A 48 -7.60 -6.41 -2.19
CA TYR A 48 -6.31 -6.08 -2.80
C TYR A 48 -5.68 -4.95 -1.98
N PRO A 49 -4.34 -4.79 -1.97
CA PRO A 49 -3.71 -3.71 -1.21
C PRO A 49 -4.02 -2.37 -1.87
N ALA A 50 -5.03 -1.67 -1.35
CA ALA A 50 -5.45 -0.35 -1.83
C ALA A 50 -4.55 0.74 -1.22
N ILE A 51 -3.74 1.36 -2.06
CA ILE A 51 -2.83 2.46 -1.68
C ILE A 51 -3.52 3.76 -2.06
N ALA A 52 -4.01 4.48 -1.06
CA ALA A 52 -4.94 5.58 -1.23
C ALA A 52 -5.04 6.48 0.00
N LEU A 53 -5.53 7.69 -0.24
CA LEU A 53 -6.13 8.51 0.82
C LEU A 53 -7.53 7.99 1.14
N PRO A 54 -8.08 8.30 2.34
CA PRO A 54 -9.46 8.00 2.67
C PRO A 54 -10.43 8.54 1.60
N TRP A 55 -11.28 7.67 1.05
CA TRP A 55 -12.25 7.99 -0.01
C TRP A 55 -11.67 8.61 -1.28
N ALA A 56 -10.39 8.34 -1.58
CA ALA A 56 -9.79 8.83 -2.81
C ALA A 56 -10.58 8.36 -4.04
N MET A 57 -10.70 9.25 -5.02
CA MET A 57 -11.34 8.93 -6.30
C MET A 57 -10.59 7.81 -7.04
N ASN A 58 -9.26 7.78 -6.95
CA ASN A 58 -8.40 6.81 -7.63
C ASN A 58 -7.60 6.03 -6.58
N PHE A 59 -7.72 4.70 -6.57
CA PHE A 59 -6.83 3.84 -5.79
C PHE A 59 -5.70 3.30 -6.66
N TRP A 60 -4.59 2.94 -6.03
CA TRP A 60 -3.47 2.29 -6.68
C TRP A 60 -3.19 0.94 -6.03
N THR A 61 -2.80 -0.05 -6.84
CA THR A 61 -2.42 -1.37 -6.34
C THR A 61 -1.40 -2.04 -7.26
N ALA A 62 -0.59 -2.94 -6.72
CA ALA A 62 0.21 -3.84 -7.54
C ALA A 62 -0.73 -4.84 -8.23
N GLN A 63 -0.47 -5.12 -9.50
CA GLN A 63 -1.26 -6.06 -10.29
C GLN A 63 -0.46 -7.35 -10.51
N THR A 64 -0.93 -8.46 -9.97
CA THR A 64 -0.30 -9.78 -10.17
C THR A 64 -1.05 -10.62 -11.20
N SER A 65 -2.37 -10.45 -11.33
CA SER A 65 -3.25 -11.18 -12.26
C SER A 65 -3.44 -10.45 -13.59
N LYS A 66 -4.00 -11.15 -14.58
CA LYS A 66 -4.23 -10.62 -15.94
C LYS A 66 -5.12 -9.37 -15.90
N MET A 67 -4.98 -8.48 -16.89
CA MET A 67 -5.92 -7.38 -17.03
C MET A 67 -7.37 -7.92 -17.13
N ASN A 68 -8.30 -7.25 -16.44
CA ASN A 68 -9.71 -7.64 -16.27
C ASN A 68 -9.98 -8.88 -15.40
N ASP A 69 -8.97 -9.45 -14.74
CA ASP A 69 -9.21 -10.42 -13.67
C ASP A 69 -9.66 -9.69 -12.39
N GLY A 70 -10.76 -10.17 -11.79
CA GLY A 70 -11.29 -9.63 -10.53
C GLY A 70 -10.34 -9.85 -9.35
N TRP A 71 -9.56 -10.93 -9.34
CA TRP A 71 -8.51 -11.15 -8.34
C TRP A 71 -7.22 -10.45 -8.76
N CYS A 72 -7.28 -9.11 -8.89
CA CYS A 72 -6.23 -8.29 -9.50
C CYS A 72 -4.86 -8.43 -8.80
N TYR A 73 -4.87 -8.67 -7.49
CA TYR A 73 -3.73 -9.03 -6.66
C TYR A 73 -4.09 -10.29 -5.86
N SER A 74 -3.14 -11.24 -5.79
CA SER A 74 -3.23 -12.45 -4.96
C SER A 74 -1.91 -12.63 -4.23
N TYR A 75 -1.96 -12.95 -2.94
CA TYR A 75 -0.78 -13.09 -2.09
C TYR A 75 0.15 -14.24 -2.54
N ASP A 76 -0.39 -15.33 -3.07
CA ASP A 76 0.41 -16.47 -3.55
C ASP A 76 1.08 -16.22 -4.91
N ALA A 77 0.75 -15.11 -5.58
CA ALA A 77 1.27 -14.79 -6.89
C ALA A 77 2.74 -14.38 -6.84
N LYS A 78 3.52 -14.86 -7.81
CA LYS A 78 4.99 -14.69 -7.80
C LYS A 78 5.51 -13.58 -8.72
N LYS A 79 4.61 -12.91 -9.45
CA LYS A 79 4.96 -11.89 -10.43
C LYS A 79 4.02 -10.71 -10.38
N ILE A 80 4.59 -9.52 -10.55
CA ILE A 80 3.87 -8.27 -10.79
C ILE A 80 3.99 -7.92 -12.27
N ARG A 81 2.87 -7.53 -12.89
CA ARG A 81 2.78 -7.15 -14.31
C ARG A 81 2.44 -5.68 -14.55
N GLY A 82 2.26 -4.93 -13.47
CA GLY A 82 2.05 -3.49 -13.48
C GLY A 82 1.62 -2.95 -12.12
N PHE A 83 1.65 -1.63 -12.01
CA PHE A 83 1.03 -0.85 -10.95
C PHE A 83 -0.21 -0.20 -11.55
N LYS A 84 -1.37 -0.59 -11.02
CA LYS A 84 -2.68 -0.34 -11.62
C LYS A 84 -3.42 0.74 -10.85
N GLN A 85 -3.93 1.73 -11.56
CA GLN A 85 -5.01 2.58 -11.05
C GLN A 85 -6.31 1.78 -11.12
N THR A 86 -7.08 1.76 -10.04
CA THR A 86 -8.28 0.92 -9.91
C THR A 86 -9.40 1.64 -9.16
N HIS A 87 -10.63 1.22 -9.45
CA HIS A 87 -11.86 1.61 -8.76
C HIS A 87 -12.66 0.37 -8.32
N GLN A 88 -12.04 -0.81 -8.38
CA GLN A 88 -12.71 -2.09 -8.18
C GLN A 88 -13.25 -2.22 -6.75
N PRO A 89 -14.56 -2.40 -6.52
CA PRO A 89 -15.07 -2.57 -5.15
C PRO A 89 -15.02 -4.03 -4.68
N SER A 90 -15.01 -5.00 -5.59
CA SER A 90 -14.86 -6.44 -5.30
C SER A 90 -14.47 -7.19 -6.57
N PRO A 91 -13.87 -8.41 -6.48
CA PRO A 91 -13.56 -9.21 -7.66
C PRO A 91 -14.79 -9.56 -8.51
N TRP A 92 -15.98 -9.61 -7.90
CA TRP A 92 -17.24 -9.98 -8.55
C TRP A 92 -17.82 -8.88 -9.43
N ILE A 93 -17.67 -7.62 -9.00
CA ILE A 93 -18.10 -6.44 -9.75
C ILE A 93 -17.06 -6.07 -10.80
N ASN A 94 -15.79 -6.40 -10.55
CA ASN A 94 -14.65 -6.03 -11.38
C ASN A 94 -14.43 -4.51 -11.40
N ASP A 95 -13.61 -4.05 -12.33
CA ASP A 95 -13.05 -2.71 -12.37
C ASP A 95 -13.54 -1.88 -13.56
N TYR A 96 -13.31 -0.57 -13.49
CA TYR A 96 -13.61 0.35 -14.58
C TYR A 96 -12.56 1.48 -14.64
N ALA A 97 -12.43 2.10 -15.82
CA ALA A 97 -11.50 3.21 -16.06
C ALA A 97 -10.08 2.96 -15.51
N ALA A 98 -9.62 1.71 -15.64
CA ALA A 98 -8.36 1.26 -15.10
C ALA A 98 -7.26 1.26 -16.16
N PHE A 99 -6.05 1.62 -15.74
CA PHE A 99 -4.84 1.48 -16.54
C PHE A 99 -3.68 1.07 -15.63
N SER A 100 -2.57 0.63 -16.22
CA SER A 100 -1.38 0.25 -15.47
C SER A 100 -0.11 0.84 -16.05
N ILE A 101 0.87 1.07 -15.18
CA ILE A 101 2.23 1.47 -15.52
C ILE A 101 3.18 0.38 -15.01
N MET A 102 4.13 -0.05 -15.83
CA MET A 102 5.12 -1.05 -15.44
C MET A 102 6.52 -0.55 -15.82
N PRO A 103 7.41 -0.26 -14.84
CA PRO A 103 8.80 0.01 -15.15
C PRO A 103 9.48 -1.27 -15.62
N VAL A 104 10.25 -1.18 -16.70
CA VAL A 104 11.02 -2.30 -17.27
C VAL A 104 12.39 -1.83 -17.68
N THR A 105 13.34 -2.75 -17.74
CA THR A 105 14.67 -2.52 -18.31
C THR A 105 14.94 -3.53 -19.43
N GLY A 106 15.92 -3.26 -20.29
CA GLY A 106 16.25 -4.13 -21.41
C GLY A 106 15.28 -3.97 -22.59
N LYS A 107 14.77 -5.07 -23.12
CA LYS A 107 13.91 -5.05 -24.32
C LYS A 107 12.54 -4.48 -23.98
N LEU A 108 12.10 -3.47 -24.73
CA LEU A 108 10.75 -2.95 -24.63
C LEU A 108 9.74 -4.00 -25.10
N VAL A 109 8.88 -4.46 -24.20
CA VAL A 109 7.81 -5.42 -24.49
C VAL A 109 6.51 -4.93 -23.87
N PHE A 110 5.46 -4.85 -24.68
CA PHE A 110 4.15 -4.41 -24.23
C PHE A 110 3.34 -5.54 -23.57
N GLU A 111 3.43 -6.76 -24.11
CA GLU A 111 2.65 -7.92 -23.63
C GLU A 111 2.79 -8.16 -22.12
N GLU A 112 1.65 -8.17 -21.41
CA GLU A 112 1.61 -8.17 -19.94
C GLU A 112 2.33 -9.37 -19.30
N LYS A 113 2.26 -10.54 -19.93
CA LYS A 113 2.96 -11.75 -19.47
C LYS A 113 4.48 -11.61 -19.58
N ASN A 114 4.96 -10.93 -20.62
CA ASN A 114 6.37 -10.86 -20.96
C ASN A 114 7.09 -9.71 -20.25
N ARG A 115 6.36 -8.65 -19.87
CA ARG A 115 6.90 -7.54 -19.07
C ARG A 115 6.88 -7.80 -17.55
N ALA A 116 6.25 -8.88 -17.11
CA ALA A 116 6.07 -9.19 -15.69
C ALA A 116 7.39 -9.59 -15.01
N SER A 117 7.66 -9.01 -13.84
CA SER A 117 8.86 -9.30 -13.04
C SER A 117 8.51 -10.22 -11.88
N TRP A 118 9.48 -11.02 -11.46
CA TRP A 118 9.36 -11.75 -10.19
C TRP A 118 9.47 -10.79 -9.01
N PHE A 119 8.82 -11.11 -7.90
CA PHE A 119 8.98 -10.37 -6.65
C PHE A 119 8.83 -11.32 -5.45
N SER A 120 9.07 -10.79 -4.25
CA SER A 120 8.82 -11.49 -2.98
C SER A 120 8.28 -10.51 -1.95
N HIS A 121 7.33 -10.93 -1.12
CA HIS A 121 6.83 -10.13 0.01
C HIS A 121 7.93 -9.73 1.01
N LYS A 122 9.07 -10.45 1.04
CA LYS A 122 10.23 -10.05 1.86
C LYS A 122 10.88 -8.74 1.40
N ALA A 123 10.70 -8.39 0.13
CA ALA A 123 11.20 -7.16 -0.48
C ALA A 123 10.03 -6.25 -0.92
N GLU A 124 8.87 -6.40 -0.28
CA GLU A 124 7.68 -5.61 -0.50
C GLU A 124 7.34 -4.85 0.79
N THR A 125 7.02 -3.57 0.66
CA THR A 125 6.52 -2.72 1.74
C THR A 125 5.15 -2.22 1.34
N VAL A 126 4.14 -2.52 2.15
CA VAL A 126 2.73 -2.22 1.86
C VAL A 126 2.13 -1.44 3.03
N LEU A 127 1.94 -0.14 2.83
CA LEU A 127 1.28 0.77 3.77
C LEU A 127 0.12 1.47 3.05
N PRO A 128 -0.94 1.91 3.75
CA PRO A 128 -2.07 2.59 3.10
C PRO A 128 -1.66 3.82 2.26
N HIS A 129 -0.58 4.49 2.68
CA HIS A 129 -0.07 5.72 2.06
C HIS A 129 1.21 5.51 1.22
N TYR A 130 1.76 4.29 1.17
CA TYR A 130 3.03 4.02 0.50
C TYR A 130 3.17 2.55 0.08
N TYR A 131 3.61 2.33 -1.16
CA TYR A 131 3.93 1.01 -1.67
C TYR A 131 5.31 1.01 -2.32
N SER A 132 6.10 -0.02 -2.02
CA SER A 132 7.41 -0.23 -2.63
C SER A 132 7.68 -1.72 -2.78
N VAL A 133 8.29 -2.11 -3.90
CA VAL A 133 8.66 -3.49 -4.18
C VAL A 133 9.91 -3.56 -5.03
N TYR A 134 10.75 -4.55 -4.75
CA TYR A 134 11.84 -4.90 -5.65
C TYR A 134 11.36 -5.85 -6.75
N LEU A 135 11.56 -5.43 -8.00
CA LEU A 135 11.29 -6.24 -9.20
C LEU A 135 12.59 -6.95 -9.62
N ALA A 136 12.60 -8.29 -9.51
CA ALA A 136 13.76 -9.14 -9.78
C ALA A 136 13.87 -9.57 -11.24
#